data_AF-A0A6A4RQP4-F1
#
_entry.id   AF-A0A6A4RQP4-F1
#
_cell.length_a   1.000
_cell.length_b   1.000
_cell.length_c   1.000
_cell.angle_alpha   90.00
_cell.angle_beta   90.00
_cell.angle_gamma   90.00
#
_symmetry.space_group_name_H-M   'P 1'
#
loop_
_entity.id
_entity.type
_entity.pdbx_description
1 polymer ?
#
loop_
_entity_poly.entity_id
_entity_poly.type
_entity_poly.pdbx_seq_one_letter_code
_entity_poly.pdbx_strand_id
1 'polypeptide(L)'
;MPRTLEGQITMEKTPSYFITKEAPRRVFSMSRHTKLIVVVRDPVTRAVSDYTQTLSKSPGLPSFQNLAFRNATTGLIDTSWSAVRIGIYAKHLETWLRFFPLSRFLFVSGERLVTDPAGEMGRVQDFLGLKRVQLQGNRAKSTSDSQWAMGQRLDSEVYDEDGNSLLSLDYDRDQVDVRNPPAVADDVYTLYYPPEKR
;
A
#
# COMPACT_ATOMS: atom_id res chain seq x y z
N MET A 1 -16.98 -8.56 -2.84
CA MET A 1 -17.09 -7.31 -2.06
C MET A 1 -17.90 -7.58 -0.80
N PRO A 2 -17.49 -7.08 0.37
CA PRO A 2 -18.29 -7.21 1.60
C PRO A 2 -19.64 -6.51 1.44
N ARG A 3 -20.66 -6.98 2.15
CA ARG A 3 -21.99 -6.35 2.15
C ARG A 3 -21.89 -4.98 2.84
N THR A 4 -22.44 -3.94 2.22
CA THR A 4 -22.51 -2.57 2.74
C THR A 4 -23.94 -2.09 2.78
N LEU A 5 -24.26 -1.31 3.81
CA LEU A 5 -25.57 -0.66 3.95
C LEU A 5 -25.66 0.59 3.08
N GLU A 6 -26.88 1.09 2.90
CA GLU A 6 -27.11 2.38 2.24
C GLU A 6 -26.35 3.50 3.00
N GLY A 7 -25.66 4.36 2.24
CA GLY A 7 -24.81 5.42 2.79
C GLY A 7 -23.39 4.99 3.21
N GLN A 8 -23.09 3.69 3.26
CA GLN A 8 -21.72 3.21 3.50
C GLN A 8 -20.91 3.13 2.20
N ILE A 9 -19.61 3.40 2.29
CA ILE A 9 -18.66 3.24 1.18
C ILE A 9 -17.85 1.97 1.41
N THR A 10 -17.86 1.07 0.44
CA THR A 10 -16.93 -0.07 0.40
C THR A 10 -15.59 0.37 -0.16
N MET A 11 -14.51 0.05 0.56
CA MET A 11 -13.14 0.32 0.14
C MET A 11 -12.31 -0.95 0.26
N GLU A 12 -11.26 -1.02 -0.55
CA GLU A 12 -10.24 -2.07 -0.52
C GLU A 12 -8.87 -1.40 -0.75
N LYS A 13 -7.80 -2.03 -0.25
CA LYS A 13 -6.43 -1.52 -0.37
C LYS A 13 -5.46 -2.61 -0.80
N THR A 14 -5.08 -2.58 -2.08
CA THR A 14 -3.98 -3.38 -2.62
C THR A 14 -2.87 -2.48 -3.18
N PRO A 15 -1.72 -2.32 -2.49
CA PRO A 15 -0.67 -1.37 -2.91
C PRO A 15 -0.08 -1.67 -4.29
N SER A 16 0.03 -2.95 -4.65
CA SER A 16 0.60 -3.41 -5.92
C SER A 16 -0.21 -2.96 -7.13
N TYR A 17 -1.50 -2.63 -6.99
CA TYR A 17 -2.33 -2.15 -8.10
C TYR A 17 -1.69 -0.97 -8.81
N PHE A 18 -1.06 -0.05 -8.09
CA PHE A 18 -0.51 1.16 -8.68
C PHE A 18 0.57 0.86 -9.75
N ILE A 19 1.31 -0.25 -9.60
CA ILE A 19 2.39 -0.65 -10.51
C ILE A 19 2.00 -1.78 -11.48
N THR A 20 0.87 -2.46 -11.24
CA THR A 20 0.36 -3.54 -12.11
C THR A 20 -0.21 -2.97 -13.40
N LYS A 21 0.34 -3.37 -14.55
CA LYS A 21 -0.01 -2.80 -15.88
C LYS A 21 -1.48 -2.97 -16.25
N GLU A 22 -2.09 -4.10 -15.88
CA GLU A 22 -3.47 -4.45 -16.23
C GLU A 22 -4.49 -3.84 -15.26
N ALA A 23 -4.07 -3.41 -14.08
CA ALA A 23 -4.96 -2.94 -13.02
C ALA A 23 -5.81 -1.74 -13.45
N PRO A 24 -5.28 -0.66 -14.08
CA PRO A 24 -6.10 0.47 -14.52
C PRO A 24 -7.25 0.05 -15.43
N ARG A 25 -6.99 -0.85 -16.39
CA ARG A 25 -8.00 -1.36 -17.33
C ARG A 25 -9.06 -2.18 -16.60
N ARG A 26 -8.65 -3.10 -15.71
CA ARG A 26 -9.58 -3.97 -14.98
C ARG A 26 -10.49 -3.16 -14.04
N VAL A 27 -9.93 -2.21 -13.30
CA VAL A 27 -10.69 -1.32 -12.40
C VAL A 27 -11.64 -0.42 -13.20
N PHE A 28 -11.20 0.11 -14.35
CA PHE A 28 -12.05 0.89 -15.24
C PHE A 28 -13.23 0.09 -15.80
N SER A 29 -12.98 -1.18 -16.19
CA SER A 29 -14.04 -2.09 -16.66
C SER A 29 -15.05 -2.42 -15.56
N MET A 30 -14.62 -2.49 -14.30
CA MET A 30 -15.52 -2.69 -13.15
C MET A 30 -16.40 -1.46 -12.93
N SER A 31 -15.81 -0.27 -12.84
CA SER A 31 -16.55 0.98 -12.76
C SER A 31 -15.67 2.18 -13.13
N ARG A 32 -16.13 2.95 -14.11
CA ARG A 32 -15.49 4.20 -14.58
C ARG A 32 -15.57 5.35 -13.56
N HIS A 33 -16.42 5.20 -12.55
CA HIS A 33 -16.64 6.22 -11.52
C HIS A 33 -15.82 5.96 -10.24
N THR A 34 -15.07 4.85 -10.19
CA THR A 34 -14.21 4.49 -9.06
C THR A 34 -13.31 5.66 -8.69
N LYS A 35 -13.30 6.01 -7.40
CA LYS A 35 -12.37 6.98 -6.81
C LYS A 35 -11.10 6.24 -6.40
N LEU A 36 -9.95 6.82 -6.71
CA LEU A 36 -8.64 6.21 -6.51
C LEU A 36 -7.85 7.06 -5.49
N ILE A 37 -7.32 6.42 -4.47
CA ILE A 37 -6.50 7.09 -3.45
C ILE A 37 -5.10 6.50 -3.54
N VAL A 38 -4.10 7.37 -3.69
CA VAL A 38 -2.69 6.99 -3.75
C VAL A 38 -1.96 7.67 -2.61
N VAL A 39 -1.47 6.88 -1.66
CA VAL A 39 -0.62 7.37 -0.57
C VAL A 39 0.83 7.37 -1.07
N VAL A 40 1.42 8.55 -1.23
CA VAL A 40 2.79 8.73 -1.70
C VAL A 40 3.70 9.12 -0.55
N ARG A 41 4.99 8.80 -0.67
CA ARG A 41 6.05 9.18 0.27
C ARG A 41 7.24 9.71 -0.52
N ASP A 42 8.21 10.30 0.17
CA ASP A 42 9.52 10.53 -0.44
C ASP A 42 10.06 9.21 -1.03
N PRO A 43 10.41 9.16 -2.33
CA PRO A 43 10.75 7.93 -3.02
C PRO A 43 12.03 7.26 -2.47
N VAL A 44 12.95 8.03 -1.88
CA VAL A 44 14.16 7.51 -1.24
C VAL A 44 13.78 6.81 0.06
N THR A 45 13.02 7.48 0.95
CA THR A 45 12.60 6.87 2.21
C THR A 45 11.70 5.65 1.98
N ARG A 46 10.87 5.69 0.94
CA ARG A 46 10.03 4.57 0.51
C ARG A 46 10.88 3.38 0.06
N ALA A 47 11.90 3.60 -0.77
CA ALA A 47 12.81 2.55 -1.21
C ALA A 47 13.59 1.91 -0.06
N VAL A 48 14.07 2.72 0.89
CA VAL A 48 14.73 2.22 2.11
C VAL A 48 13.77 1.38 2.95
N SER A 49 12.53 1.84 3.14
CA SER A 49 11.50 1.09 3.88
C SER A 49 11.19 -0.27 3.23
N ASP A 50 11.10 -0.32 1.91
CA ASP A 50 10.85 -1.53 1.11
C ASP A 50 12.01 -2.54 1.26
N TYR A 51 13.25 -2.03 1.19
CA TYR A 51 14.45 -2.81 1.45
C TYR A 51 14.48 -3.37 2.87
N THR A 52 14.20 -2.56 3.90
CA THR A 52 14.19 -3.01 5.30
C THR A 52 13.14 -4.11 5.54
N GLN A 53 11.96 -4.00 4.91
CA GLN A 53 10.93 -5.02 4.98
C GLN A 53 11.34 -6.32 4.28
N THR A 54 12.08 -6.23 3.17
CA THR A 54 12.62 -7.41 2.49
C THR A 54 13.72 -8.07 3.31
N LEU A 55 14.62 -7.27 3.90
CA LEU A 55 15.72 -7.74 4.73
C LEU A 55 15.24 -8.49 5.98
N SER A 56 14.15 -8.05 6.61
CA SER A 56 13.59 -8.75 7.78
C SER A 56 13.03 -10.13 7.47
N LYS A 57 12.63 -10.36 6.21
CA LYS A 57 12.13 -11.66 5.70
C LYS A 57 13.26 -12.51 5.12
N SER A 58 14.34 -11.90 4.65
CA SER A 58 15.47 -12.58 4.00
C SER A 58 16.81 -12.09 4.55
N PRO A 59 17.26 -12.65 5.70
CA PRO A 59 18.55 -12.33 6.32
C PRO A 59 19.69 -12.86 5.43
N GLY A 60 20.29 -11.99 4.62
CA GLY A 60 21.26 -12.38 3.59
C GLY A 60 21.17 -11.52 2.33
N LEU A 61 20.14 -10.67 2.24
CA LEU A 61 20.01 -9.68 1.18
C LEU A 61 21.26 -8.77 1.12
N PRO A 62 21.79 -8.45 -0.08
CA PRO A 62 22.88 -7.50 -0.22
C PRO A 62 22.56 -6.13 0.40
N SER A 63 23.57 -5.29 0.60
CA SER A 63 23.34 -3.93 1.12
C SER A 63 22.44 -3.13 0.19
N PHE A 64 21.73 -2.14 0.76
CA PHE A 64 20.90 -1.22 -0.01
C PHE A 64 21.68 -0.59 -1.17
N GLN A 65 22.91 -0.14 -0.93
CA GLN A 65 23.74 0.49 -1.95
C GLN A 65 24.07 -0.47 -3.11
N ASN A 66 24.36 -1.74 -2.81
CA ASN A 66 24.69 -2.73 -3.85
C ASN A 66 23.49 -3.05 -4.74
N LEU A 67 22.27 -2.94 -4.22
CA LEU A 67 21.04 -3.13 -5.00
C LEU A 67 20.60 -1.83 -5.71
N ALA A 68 20.83 -0.67 -5.10
CA ALA A 68 20.38 0.62 -5.61
C ALA A 68 21.22 1.12 -6.79
N PHE A 69 22.50 0.76 -6.87
CA PHE A 69 23.41 1.25 -7.90
C PHE A 69 23.87 0.13 -8.83
N ARG A 70 23.66 0.29 -10.14
CA ARG A 70 24.33 -0.55 -11.15
C ARG A 70 25.82 -0.29 -11.18
N ASN A 71 26.20 0.96 -10.95
CA ASN A 71 27.59 1.38 -10.85
C ASN A 71 27.70 2.47 -9.78
N ALA A 72 28.27 2.10 -8.64
CA ALA A 72 28.43 3.00 -7.49
C ALA A 72 29.42 4.15 -7.78
N THR A 73 30.44 3.91 -8.61
CA THR A 73 31.48 4.91 -8.93
C THR A 73 30.92 6.03 -9.80
N THR A 74 30.04 5.71 -10.75
CA THR A 74 29.40 6.72 -11.61
C THR A 74 28.08 7.27 -11.04
N GLY A 75 27.59 6.69 -9.94
CA GLY A 75 26.28 7.02 -9.36
C GLY A 75 25.10 6.53 -10.21
N LEU A 76 25.32 5.59 -11.13
CA LEU A 76 24.26 5.06 -11.99
C LEU A 76 23.30 4.18 -11.17
N ILE A 77 22.08 4.66 -10.98
CA ILE A 77 21.02 3.98 -10.22
C ILE A 77 20.42 2.83 -11.03
N ASP A 78 20.17 1.69 -10.38
CA ASP A 78 19.41 0.59 -10.96
C ASP A 78 17.90 0.85 -10.92
N THR A 79 17.37 1.42 -11.99
CA THR A 79 15.93 1.63 -12.14
C THR A 79 15.14 0.35 -12.39
N SER A 80 15.81 -0.80 -12.60
CA SER A 80 15.14 -2.09 -12.74
C SER A 80 14.83 -2.73 -11.39
N TRP A 81 15.57 -2.40 -10.34
CA TRP A 81 15.28 -2.88 -9.00
C TRP A 81 13.91 -2.38 -8.51
N SER A 82 13.07 -3.29 -8.00
CA SER A 82 11.68 -3.01 -7.62
C SER A 82 11.57 -1.83 -6.64
N ALA A 83 12.47 -1.76 -5.65
CA ALA A 83 12.46 -0.70 -4.65
C ALA A 83 12.74 0.70 -5.25
N VAL A 84 13.49 0.81 -6.34
CA VAL A 84 13.65 2.09 -7.04
C VAL A 84 12.47 2.32 -7.96
N ARG A 85 12.12 1.30 -8.75
CA ARG A 85 11.10 1.36 -9.81
C ARG A 85 9.72 1.78 -9.30
N ILE A 86 9.31 1.33 -8.12
CA ILE A 86 8.02 1.69 -7.50
C ILE A 86 7.97 3.19 -7.17
N GLY A 87 9.11 3.80 -6.81
CA GLY A 87 9.21 5.22 -6.47
C GLY A 87 9.09 6.18 -7.66
N ILE A 88 9.10 5.66 -8.89
CA ILE A 88 8.96 6.47 -10.12
C ILE A 88 7.46 6.74 -10.39
N TYR A 89 6.81 7.47 -9.48
CA TYR A 89 5.36 7.61 -9.44
C TYR A 89 4.76 8.17 -10.72
N ALA A 90 5.43 9.13 -11.37
CA ALA A 90 4.97 9.75 -12.60
C ALA A 90 4.74 8.71 -13.72
N LYS A 91 5.66 7.77 -13.89
CA LYS A 91 5.58 6.70 -14.90
C LYS A 91 4.37 5.78 -14.69
N HIS A 92 4.09 5.44 -13.43
CA HIS A 92 2.92 4.64 -13.09
C HIS A 92 1.65 5.44 -13.32
N LEU A 93 1.61 6.70 -12.87
CA LEU A 93 0.46 7.58 -13.03
C LEU A 93 0.09 7.80 -14.51
N GLU A 94 1.05 7.94 -15.42
CA GLU A 94 0.79 8.03 -16.86
C GLU A 94 -0.01 6.85 -17.39
N THR A 95 0.23 5.64 -16.87
CA THR A 95 -0.51 4.44 -17.27
C THR A 95 -1.95 4.50 -16.77
N TRP A 96 -2.17 4.99 -15.56
CA TRP A 96 -3.47 5.16 -14.95
C TRP A 96 -4.31 6.26 -15.62
N LEU A 97 -3.68 7.37 -16.01
CA LEU A 97 -4.34 8.52 -16.65
C LEU A 97 -4.88 8.23 -18.05
N ARG A 98 -4.48 7.11 -18.67
CA ARG A 98 -5.10 6.62 -19.92
C ARG A 98 -6.55 6.17 -19.73
N PHE A 99 -6.95 5.84 -18.49
CA PHE A 99 -8.27 5.30 -18.18
C PHE A 99 -9.10 6.23 -17.29
N PHE A 100 -8.46 6.86 -16.29
CA PHE A 100 -9.15 7.72 -15.33
C PHE A 100 -8.65 9.16 -15.44
N PRO A 101 -9.55 10.17 -15.43
CA PRO A 101 -9.11 11.56 -15.35
C PRO A 101 -8.49 11.84 -13.98
N LEU A 102 -7.61 12.83 -13.90
CA LEU A 102 -6.91 13.20 -12.67
C LEU A 102 -7.87 13.54 -11.51
N SER A 103 -9.07 14.03 -11.80
CA SER A 103 -10.12 14.32 -10.80
C SER A 103 -10.65 13.08 -10.05
N ARG A 104 -10.37 11.86 -10.55
CA ARG A 104 -10.66 10.60 -9.86
C ARG A 104 -9.55 10.17 -8.91
N PHE A 105 -8.46 10.93 -8.81
CA PHE A 105 -7.34 10.63 -7.91
C PHE A 105 -7.31 11.60 -6.72
N LEU A 106 -7.01 11.05 -5.55
CA LEU A 106 -6.51 11.80 -4.41
C LEU A 106 -5.10 11.31 -4.07
N PHE A 107 -4.14 12.23 -4.05
CA PHE A 107 -2.80 11.96 -3.55
C PHE A 107 -2.69 12.40 -2.09
N VAL A 108 -2.45 11.42 -1.22
CA VAL A 108 -2.28 11.59 0.23
C VAL A 108 -0.79 11.55 0.54
N SER A 109 -0.30 12.49 1.36
CA SER A 109 1.10 12.48 1.79
C SER A 109 1.25 11.51 2.96
N GLY A 110 2.12 10.52 2.81
CA GLY A 110 2.45 9.59 3.87
C GLY A 110 3.18 10.26 5.03
N GLU A 111 4.00 11.27 4.77
CA GLU A 111 4.67 12.08 5.79
C GLU A 111 3.63 12.83 6.63
N ARG A 112 2.69 13.52 5.97
CA ARG A 112 1.61 14.23 6.68
C ARG A 112 0.66 13.28 7.38
N LEU A 113 0.43 12.07 6.89
CA LEU A 113 -0.38 11.09 7.60
C LEU A 113 0.23 10.71 8.96
N VAL A 114 1.55 10.83 9.11
CA VAL A 114 2.26 10.65 10.39
C VAL A 114 2.19 11.91 11.24
N THR A 115 2.48 13.09 10.68
CA THR A 115 2.61 14.33 11.46
C THR A 115 1.28 15.04 11.72
N ASP A 116 0.31 14.89 10.83
CA ASP A 116 -1.02 15.53 10.82
C ASP A 116 -2.09 14.57 10.24
N PRO A 117 -2.37 13.44 10.92
CA PRO A 117 -3.34 12.45 10.44
C PRO A 117 -4.75 13.05 10.28
N ALA A 118 -5.16 13.94 11.19
CA ALA A 118 -6.49 14.57 11.13
C ALA A 118 -6.65 15.43 9.86
N GLY A 119 -5.62 16.19 9.48
CA GLY A 119 -5.63 16.99 8.27
C GLY A 119 -5.72 16.15 6.99
N GLU A 120 -4.90 15.10 6.87
CA GLU A 120 -4.94 14.21 5.70
C GLU A 120 -6.25 13.41 5.62
N MET A 121 -6.75 12.92 6.76
CA MET A 121 -8.05 12.24 6.80
C MET A 121 -9.22 13.18 6.50
N GLY A 122 -9.11 14.48 6.80
CA GLY A 122 -10.06 15.49 6.33
C GLY A 122 -10.15 15.54 4.81
N ARG A 123 -9.00 15.53 4.12
CA ARG A 123 -8.94 15.51 2.64
C ARG A 123 -9.53 14.24 2.05
N VAL A 124 -9.27 13.08 2.68
CA VAL A 124 -9.85 11.79 2.27
C VAL A 124 -11.37 11.82 2.39
N GLN A 125 -11.91 12.32 3.50
CA GLN A 125 -13.35 12.42 3.71
C GLN A 125 -14.01 13.32 2.67
N ASP A 126 -13.46 14.51 2.41
CA ASP A 126 -13.99 15.43 1.39
C ASP A 126 -13.99 14.79 0.00
N PHE A 127 -12.87 14.15 -0.37
CA PHE A 127 -12.73 13.49 -1.66
C PHE A 127 -13.75 12.36 -1.83
N LEU A 128 -14.03 11.61 -0.77
CA LEU A 128 -15.06 10.56 -0.78
C LEU A 128 -16.48 11.13 -0.74
N GLY A 129 -16.67 12.39 -0.37
CA GLY A 129 -17.98 13.03 -0.19
C GLY A 129 -18.61 12.69 1.17
N LEU A 130 -17.78 12.35 2.16
CA LEU A 130 -18.19 12.00 3.50
C LEU A 130 -18.22 13.25 4.39
N LYS A 131 -19.14 13.27 5.35
CA LYS A 131 -19.13 14.28 6.42
C LYS A 131 -17.83 14.12 7.21
N ARG A 132 -17.12 15.23 7.44
CA ARG A 132 -15.92 15.24 8.29
C ARG A 132 -16.29 14.87 9.72
N VAL A 133 -15.77 13.75 10.19
CA VAL A 133 -15.80 13.34 11.60
C VAL A 133 -14.46 13.71 12.22
N GLN A 134 -14.49 14.31 13.41
CA GLN A 134 -13.28 14.57 14.16
C GLN A 134 -12.73 13.26 14.71
N LEU A 135 -11.59 12.84 14.21
CA LEU A 135 -10.81 11.77 14.83
C LEU A 135 -10.29 12.31 16.16
N GLN A 136 -10.96 12.00 17.27
CA GLN A 136 -10.40 12.27 18.59
C GLN A 136 -9.16 11.38 18.75
N GLY A 137 -7.98 11.98 18.68
CA GLY A 137 -6.74 11.28 18.89
C GLY A 137 -6.70 10.76 20.32
N ASN A 138 -6.66 9.44 20.51
CA ASN A 138 -6.18 8.89 21.77
C ASN A 138 -4.74 9.37 21.92
N ARG A 139 -4.51 10.27 22.88
CA ARG A 139 -3.19 10.71 23.34
C ARG A 139 -2.36 9.46 23.58
N ALA A 140 -1.31 9.25 22.79
CA ALA A 140 -0.34 8.21 23.08
C ALA A 140 0.15 8.45 24.52
N LYS A 141 -0.08 7.49 25.43
CA LYS A 141 0.51 7.55 26.76
C LYS A 141 2.02 7.55 26.57
N SER A 142 2.65 8.63 27.03
CA SER A 142 4.08 8.75 27.23
C SER A 142 4.53 7.65 28.18
N THR A 143 5.14 6.59 27.66
CA THR A 143 6.05 5.74 28.41
C THR A 143 7.45 6.12 27.99
N SER A 144 8.14 6.85 28.86
CA SER A 144 9.60 6.91 28.89
C SER A 144 10.13 5.47 28.98
N ASP A 145 11.18 5.18 28.22
CA ASP A 145 11.81 3.88 28.01
C ASP A 145 11.06 2.88 27.12
N SER A 146 11.19 3.07 25.80
CA SER A 146 11.18 1.99 24.82
C SER A 146 11.89 2.46 23.54
N GLN A 147 13.07 1.93 23.31
CA GLN A 147 13.84 2.07 22.07
C GLN A 147 12.95 1.69 20.87
N TRP A 148 12.81 2.64 19.93
CA TRP A 148 12.37 2.45 18.54
C TRP A 148 11.37 1.31 18.26
N ALA A 149 10.11 1.50 18.63
CA ALA A 149 9.01 0.70 18.08
C ALA A 149 8.68 1.17 16.65
N MET A 150 9.60 0.90 15.71
CA MET A 150 9.33 0.97 14.28
C MET A 150 8.55 -0.30 13.92
N GLY A 151 7.22 -0.23 13.96
CA GLY A 151 6.38 -1.41 13.81
C GLY A 151 4.91 -1.11 13.69
N GLN A 152 4.52 -0.29 12.70
CA GLN A 152 3.19 -0.48 12.12
C GLN A 152 3.34 -1.38 10.91
N ARG A 153 2.92 -2.63 11.14
CA ARG A 153 2.85 -3.75 10.21
C ARG A 153 1.86 -3.43 9.10
N LEU A 154 2.34 -2.74 8.07
CA LEU A 154 1.78 -2.90 6.73
C LEU A 154 2.46 -4.14 6.15
N ASP A 155 1.79 -5.29 6.25
CA ASP A 155 2.19 -6.47 5.51
C ASP A 155 2.11 -6.11 4.02
N SER A 156 3.26 -5.73 3.45
CA SER A 156 3.46 -5.67 2.02
C SER A 156 4.01 -7.03 1.65
N GLU A 157 3.14 -7.82 1.05
CA GLU A 157 3.55 -9.02 0.33
C GLU A 157 4.38 -8.54 -0.88
N VAL A 158 5.51 -9.20 -1.10
CA VAL A 158 6.39 -8.88 -2.22
C VAL A 158 5.84 -9.64 -3.42
N TYR A 159 5.49 -8.92 -4.48
CA TYR A 159 4.90 -9.52 -5.68
C TYR A 159 5.90 -9.50 -6.85
N ASP A 160 5.88 -10.53 -7.69
CA ASP A 160 6.64 -10.58 -8.94
C ASP A 160 6.03 -9.70 -10.04
N GLU A 161 6.62 -9.76 -11.24
CA GLU A 161 6.21 -8.95 -12.39
C GLU A 161 4.80 -9.28 -12.92
N ASP A 162 4.22 -10.41 -12.49
CA ASP A 162 2.87 -10.87 -12.84
C ASP A 162 1.85 -10.62 -11.71
N GLY A 163 2.30 -10.10 -10.56
CA GLY A 163 1.45 -9.81 -9.41
C GLY A 163 1.21 -11.02 -8.49
N ASN A 164 2.04 -12.07 -8.57
CA ASN A 164 1.99 -13.21 -7.66
C ASN A 164 2.86 -12.96 -6.43
N SER A 165 2.37 -13.39 -5.25
CA SER A 165 3.10 -13.28 -3.98
C SER A 165 4.31 -14.20 -4.00
N LEU A 166 5.52 -13.66 -3.78
CA LEU A 166 6.80 -14.39 -3.79
C LEU A 166 7.03 -15.21 -2.50
N LEU A 167 6.02 -15.98 -2.08
CA LEU A 167 6.14 -17.05 -1.09
C LEU A 167 5.99 -18.41 -1.78
N SER A 168 6.94 -18.74 -2.64
CA SER A 168 7.35 -20.13 -2.90
C SER A 168 8.52 -20.10 -3.87
N LEU A 169 9.73 -20.32 -3.38
CA LEU A 169 10.81 -20.94 -4.15
C LEU A 169 11.90 -21.33 -3.16
N ASP A 170 11.78 -22.56 -2.66
CA ASP A 170 12.90 -23.47 -2.55
C ASP A 170 12.42 -24.88 -2.97
N TYR A 171 13.04 -25.36 -4.05
CA TYR A 171 13.27 -26.73 -4.54
C TYR A 171 12.74 -27.93 -3.70
N ASP A 172 11.99 -28.87 -4.31
CA ASP A 172 12.52 -30.13 -4.88
C ASP A 172 11.40 -30.99 -5.56
N ARG A 173 11.84 -31.94 -6.40
CA ARG A 173 11.08 -32.95 -7.16
C ARG A 173 10.14 -33.83 -6.31
N ASP A 174 9.08 -34.29 -6.99
CA ASP A 174 8.30 -35.50 -6.71
C ASP A 174 7.66 -35.64 -5.31
N GLN A 175 6.38 -35.27 -5.19
CA GLN A 175 5.33 -36.17 -4.67
C GLN A 175 3.92 -35.58 -4.84
N VAL A 176 3.02 -36.45 -5.28
CA VAL A 176 1.57 -36.27 -5.29
C VAL A 176 1.09 -36.40 -3.84
N ASP A 177 0.40 -35.39 -3.28
CA ASP A 177 -0.73 -35.66 -2.38
C ASP A 177 -1.63 -34.44 -2.06
N VAL A 178 -2.93 -34.72 -2.23
CA VAL A 178 -4.17 -34.30 -1.54
C VAL A 178 -4.30 -32.91 -0.87
N ARG A 179 -5.38 -32.24 -1.31
CA ARG A 179 -6.12 -31.09 -0.76
C ARG A 179 -6.06 -30.86 0.76
N ASN A 180 -5.94 -29.59 1.15
CA ASN A 180 -6.76 -28.97 2.20
C ASN A 180 -6.87 -27.43 1.95
N PRO A 181 -8.05 -26.78 2.05
CA PRO A 181 -8.18 -25.34 1.83
C PRO A 181 -7.75 -24.56 3.08
N PRO A 182 -7.06 -23.40 2.96
CA PRO A 182 -6.75 -22.58 4.12
C PRO A 182 -8.00 -21.87 4.64
N ALA A 183 -8.13 -21.90 5.97
CA ALA A 183 -9.21 -21.34 6.74
C ALA A 183 -9.25 -19.80 6.64
N VAL A 184 -10.47 -19.29 6.62
CA VAL A 184 -10.87 -17.89 6.69
C VAL A 184 -10.62 -17.34 8.10
N ALA A 185 -9.82 -16.27 8.22
CA ALA A 185 -9.77 -15.32 9.34
C ALA A 185 -8.75 -14.22 8.96
N ASP A 186 -8.87 -12.94 9.25
CA ASP A 186 -9.91 -12.06 9.78
C ASP A 186 -9.33 -10.67 9.50
N ASP A 187 -9.97 -9.83 8.69
CA ASP A 187 -9.58 -8.40 8.59
C ASP A 187 -10.75 -7.61 7.98
N VAL A 188 -11.81 -7.44 8.79
CA VAL A 188 -12.93 -6.55 8.50
C VAL A 188 -12.86 -5.37 9.48
N TYR A 189 -12.27 -4.25 9.04
CA TYR A 189 -12.38 -2.99 9.77
C TYR A 189 -13.79 -2.42 9.55
N THR A 190 -14.74 -2.80 10.41
CA THR A 190 -16.08 -2.22 10.43
C THR A 190 -16.04 -0.90 11.22
N LEU A 191 -16.20 0.24 10.53
CA LEU A 191 -16.42 1.52 11.18
C LEU A 191 -17.86 1.59 11.72
N TYR A 192 -18.01 1.57 13.04
CA TYR A 192 -19.30 1.67 13.72
C TYR A 192 -19.81 3.12 13.73
N TYR A 193 -21.04 3.34 13.26
CA TYR A 193 -21.79 4.57 13.43
C TYR A 193 -22.90 4.34 14.47
N PRO A 194 -22.99 5.17 15.53
CA PRO A 194 -24.13 5.10 16.44
C PRO A 194 -25.41 5.66 15.77
N PRO A 195 -26.59 5.07 16.02
CA PRO A 195 -27.84 5.56 15.46
C PRO A 195 -28.26 6.90 16.08
N GLU A 196 -28.80 7.79 15.25
CA GLU A 196 -29.33 9.09 15.67
C GLU A 196 -30.57 8.89 16.56
N LYS A 197 -30.59 9.54 17.74
CA LYS A 197 -31.77 9.62 18.60
C LYS A 197 -32.76 10.60 17.97
N ARG A 198 -33.94 10.10 17.61
CA ARG A 198 -35.15 10.91 17.41
C ARG A 198 -35.69 11.41 18.74
#